data_AF-A0A959H7V1-F1
#
_entry.id   AF-A0A959H7V1-F1
#
_cell.length_a   1.000
_cell.length_b   1.000
_cell.length_c   1.000
_cell.angle_alpha   90.00
_cell.angle_beta   90.00
_cell.angle_gamma   90.00
#
_symmetry.space_group_name_H-M   'P 1'
#
loop_
_entity.id
_entity.type
_entity.pdbx_description
1 polymer ?
#
loop_
_entity_poly.entity_id
_entity_poly.type
_entity_poly.pdbx_seq_one_letter_code
_entity_poly.pdbx_strand_id
1 'polypeptide(L)'
;NAYYLREFEGVMIKHITSTEENYRIETEGGLNINAPLGARLKANFSLGKGSRGSFFGNDWETIIYSDFEGPYQKNKLFSPLPTPDEINRYLHGINLVFQKEQDLPLMIEGVEHKHFLIVEGIPENMTDNFWVIENVRPGVYDGLPSLAAQPFQDNDSRVSGCRFTISGRPLGANFRGPVENRPSKLNVRYRIRSKEPVDGVFLSFDIDEEIQTSSHPIAHISEGSFDLSKKDGWNFAFQWKFAIDIEDRYNPVNFDVQPYIGNLLVRRSDKELNVRIVNVEPDLARKRFYITLETQESFPLGRIDNGNMLSYNLSLDIHLENRRSSVTSVRPVKSILKFPAIKPEVQESEQAAEVQQPLPPLSGHGQEMEGQAPGLPSPTDGNEE
;
A
#
# COMPACT_ATOMS: atom_id res chain seq x y z
N ASN A 1 19.77 -47.62 -8.36
CA ASN A 1 18.62 -47.29 -9.24
C ASN A 1 17.34 -47.70 -8.54
N ALA A 2 16.57 -46.72 -8.08
CA ALA A 2 15.24 -46.96 -7.54
C ALA A 2 14.21 -46.78 -8.67
N TYR A 3 13.13 -47.55 -8.61
CA TYR A 3 12.12 -47.68 -9.66
C TYR A 3 10.72 -47.55 -9.05
N TYR A 4 9.75 -47.02 -9.81
CA TYR A 4 8.33 -47.11 -9.44
C TYR A 4 7.60 -48.13 -10.32
N LEU A 5 6.60 -48.77 -9.73
CA LEU A 5 5.71 -49.74 -10.39
C LEU A 5 4.71 -48.95 -11.24
N ARG A 6 4.68 -49.19 -12.56
CA ARG A 6 4.00 -48.27 -13.50
C ARG A 6 2.47 -48.36 -13.47
N GLU A 7 1.91 -49.55 -13.27
CA GLU A 7 0.48 -49.86 -13.08
C GLU A 7 0.35 -51.39 -12.98
N PHE A 8 -0.62 -51.90 -12.22
CA PHE A 8 -0.99 -53.32 -12.21
C PHE A 8 -2.43 -53.42 -12.70
N GLU A 9 -2.63 -53.90 -13.93
CA GLU A 9 -3.95 -54.31 -14.42
C GLU A 9 -4.06 -55.83 -14.17
N GLY A 10 -5.07 -56.26 -13.40
CA GLY A 10 -5.35 -57.68 -13.15
C GLY A 10 -4.79 -58.24 -11.84
N VAL A 11 -5.31 -57.81 -10.68
CA VAL A 11 -5.15 -58.54 -9.41
C VAL A 11 -6.44 -59.29 -9.12
N MET A 12 -6.41 -60.63 -9.16
CA MET A 12 -7.50 -61.47 -8.68
C MET A 12 -7.12 -62.00 -7.29
N ILE A 13 -7.71 -61.42 -6.25
CA ILE A 13 -7.53 -61.91 -4.87
C ILE A 13 -8.43 -63.14 -4.71
N LYS A 14 -7.84 -64.34 -4.67
CA LYS A 14 -8.56 -65.58 -4.37
C LYS A 14 -8.21 -66.05 -2.96
N HIS A 15 -9.24 -66.28 -2.15
CA HIS A 15 -9.11 -66.98 -0.88
C HIS A 15 -8.84 -68.46 -1.17
N ILE A 16 -7.62 -68.93 -0.89
CA ILE A 16 -7.32 -70.36 -0.85
C ILE A 16 -7.34 -70.79 0.61
N THR A 17 -8.14 -71.79 0.93
CA THR A 17 -8.21 -72.35 2.30
C THR A 17 -7.68 -73.78 2.37
N SER A 18 -7.24 -74.36 1.24
CA SER A 18 -6.74 -75.74 1.19
C SER A 18 -5.27 -75.82 0.78
N THR A 19 -4.53 -76.69 1.47
CA THR A 19 -3.11 -76.95 1.24
C THR A 19 -2.85 -77.62 -0.12
N GLU A 20 -3.83 -78.33 -0.69
CA GLU A 20 -3.72 -79.00 -2.00
C GLU A 20 -3.77 -78.01 -3.17
N GLU A 21 -4.58 -76.95 -3.09
CA GLU A 21 -4.58 -75.89 -4.11
C GLU A 21 -3.29 -75.08 -4.10
N ASN A 22 -2.71 -74.86 -2.92
CA ASN A 22 -1.42 -74.18 -2.77
C ASN A 22 -0.29 -74.97 -3.44
N TYR A 23 -0.27 -76.29 -3.26
CA TYR A 23 0.72 -77.17 -3.90
C TYR A 23 0.56 -77.21 -5.43
N ARG A 24 -0.68 -77.15 -5.94
CA ARG A 24 -0.93 -77.11 -7.39
C ARG A 24 -0.43 -75.83 -8.04
N ILE A 25 -0.54 -74.70 -7.33
CA ILE A 25 -0.10 -73.38 -7.80
C ILE A 25 1.43 -73.23 -7.78
N GLU A 26 2.10 -73.84 -6.79
CA GLU A 26 3.56 -73.93 -6.78
C GLU A 26 4.09 -74.74 -7.98
N THR A 27 3.38 -75.79 -8.41
CA THR A 27 3.72 -76.53 -9.64
C THR A 27 3.39 -75.79 -10.94
N GLU A 28 2.48 -74.81 -10.94
CA GLU A 28 2.11 -73.98 -12.09
C GLU A 28 2.99 -72.71 -12.24
N GLY A 29 3.99 -72.52 -11.38
CA GLY A 29 4.97 -71.42 -11.49
C GLY A 29 4.56 -70.12 -10.81
N GLY A 30 3.56 -70.14 -9.92
CA GLY A 30 3.20 -68.99 -9.09
C GLY A 30 4.28 -68.67 -8.07
N LEU A 31 4.67 -67.39 -7.96
CA LEU A 31 5.68 -66.93 -7.02
C LEU A 31 5.01 -66.50 -5.70
N ASN A 32 5.34 -67.16 -4.60
CA ASN A 32 4.71 -66.91 -3.30
C ASN A 32 5.50 -65.84 -2.52
N ILE A 33 4.88 -64.70 -2.21
CA ILE A 33 5.50 -63.65 -1.39
C ILE A 33 4.72 -63.49 -0.09
N ASN A 34 5.26 -64.06 0.98
CA ASN A 34 4.79 -63.84 2.35
C ASN A 34 5.43 -62.58 2.92
N ALA A 35 4.69 -61.47 3.00
CA ALA A 35 5.12 -60.27 3.71
C ALA A 35 4.03 -59.82 4.69
N PRO A 36 4.36 -59.50 5.95
CA PRO A 36 3.39 -58.96 6.90
C PRO A 36 2.99 -57.54 6.46
N LEU A 37 1.80 -57.40 5.87
CA LEU A 37 1.24 -56.10 5.51
C LEU A 37 0.76 -55.40 6.79
N GLY A 38 1.56 -54.47 7.30
CA GLY A 38 1.28 -53.66 8.48
C GLY A 38 0.24 -52.55 8.30
N ALA A 39 -0.45 -52.49 7.16
CA ALA A 39 -1.44 -51.45 6.87
C ALA A 39 -2.84 -52.04 6.77
N ARG A 40 -3.73 -51.58 7.66
CA ARG A 40 -5.18 -51.85 7.63
C ARG A 40 -5.78 -51.31 6.33
N LEU A 41 -5.79 -52.12 5.27
CA LEU A 41 -6.58 -51.84 4.08
C LEU A 41 -8.06 -52.08 4.38
N LYS A 42 -8.80 -51.02 4.73
CA LYS A 42 -10.27 -51.05 4.65
C LYS A 42 -10.68 -50.91 3.19
N ALA A 43 -10.69 -52.02 2.46
CA ALA A 43 -11.31 -52.07 1.14
C ALA A 43 -12.76 -52.54 1.29
N ASN A 44 -13.71 -51.64 1.03
CA ASN A 44 -15.11 -52.03 0.83
C ASN A 44 -15.27 -52.42 -0.65
N PHE A 45 -15.33 -53.72 -0.94
CA PHE A 45 -15.72 -54.21 -2.26
C PHE A 45 -17.23 -54.44 -2.29
N SER A 46 -17.90 -53.84 -3.28
CA SER A 46 -19.29 -54.16 -3.62
C SER A 46 -19.38 -54.56 -5.08
N LEU A 47 -19.65 -55.84 -5.33
CA LEU A 47 -20.06 -56.36 -6.63
C LEU A 47 -21.28 -57.27 -6.42
N GLY A 48 -22.47 -56.83 -6.84
CA GLY A 48 -23.68 -57.66 -6.87
C GLY A 48 -24.50 -57.78 -5.57
N LYS A 49 -25.81 -58.03 -5.74
CA LYS A 49 -26.82 -58.04 -4.65
C LYS A 49 -26.53 -59.11 -3.60
N GLY A 50 -26.23 -58.66 -2.37
CA GLY A 50 -26.52 -59.41 -1.15
C GLY A 50 -25.36 -60.18 -0.52
N SER A 51 -24.28 -59.50 -0.13
CA SER A 51 -23.41 -59.96 0.97
C SER A 51 -22.58 -58.78 1.48
N ARG A 52 -22.75 -58.43 2.76
CA ARG A 52 -21.86 -57.53 3.51
C ARG A 52 -20.95 -58.40 4.36
N GLY A 53 -19.70 -58.55 3.95
CA GLY A 53 -18.65 -59.13 4.79
C GLY A 53 -17.81 -58.01 5.42
N SER A 54 -17.67 -58.01 6.74
CA SER A 54 -16.70 -57.16 7.46
C SER A 54 -15.49 -58.00 7.86
N PHE A 55 -14.30 -57.52 7.53
CA PHE A 55 -13.01 -58.15 7.81
C PHE A 55 -12.60 -58.03 9.29
N PHE A 56 -12.07 -59.11 9.88
CA PHE A 56 -11.31 -59.07 11.14
C PHE A 56 -10.03 -59.90 10.98
N GLY A 57 -8.92 -59.33 11.46
CA GLY A 57 -7.58 -59.83 11.23
C GLY A 57 -7.32 -61.19 11.87
N ASN A 58 -6.85 -62.13 11.04
CA ASN A 58 -5.77 -63.08 11.26
C ASN A 58 -5.64 -64.13 10.14
N ASP A 59 -6.38 -63.99 9.03
CA ASP A 59 -6.25 -64.90 7.89
C ASP A 59 -4.98 -64.60 7.09
N TRP A 60 -4.12 -65.61 6.94
CA TRP A 60 -2.90 -65.55 6.14
C TRP A 60 -3.31 -65.58 4.66
N GLU A 61 -3.24 -64.43 3.99
CA GLU A 61 -3.60 -64.33 2.58
C GLU A 61 -2.44 -64.78 1.69
N THR A 62 -2.61 -65.91 1.00
CA THR A 62 -1.76 -66.28 -0.15
C THR A 62 -2.22 -65.50 -1.37
N ILE A 63 -1.40 -64.56 -1.85
CA ILE A 63 -1.67 -63.84 -3.10
C ILE A 63 -1.20 -64.72 -4.26
N ILE A 64 -2.12 -65.22 -5.08
CA ILE A 64 -1.80 -65.99 -6.28
C ILE A 64 -1.74 -65.04 -7.48
N TYR A 65 -0.60 -65.05 -8.18
CA TYR A 65 -0.44 -64.37 -9.47
C TYR A 65 -0.95 -65.29 -10.58
N SER A 66 -2.01 -64.89 -11.28
CA SER A 66 -2.49 -65.61 -12.47
C SER A 66 -2.72 -64.65 -13.63
N ASP A 67 -1.64 -64.26 -14.29
CA ASP A 67 -1.69 -63.82 -15.69
C ASP A 67 -0.32 -64.09 -16.35
N PHE A 68 -0.22 -65.21 -17.09
CA PHE A 68 1.03 -65.67 -17.70
C PHE A 68 0.86 -65.99 -19.20
N GLU A 69 0.06 -65.22 -19.95
CA GLU A 69 -0.01 -65.38 -21.41
C GLU A 69 0.94 -64.47 -22.21
N GLY A 70 2.00 -63.93 -21.61
CA GLY A 70 3.03 -63.23 -22.38
C GLY A 70 4.41 -63.20 -21.72
N PRO A 71 5.51 -63.09 -22.49
CA PRO A 71 6.84 -62.90 -21.94
C PRO A 71 6.97 -61.48 -21.37
N TYR A 72 6.45 -61.26 -20.16
CA TYR A 72 6.64 -60.03 -19.41
C TYR A 72 8.09 -59.91 -18.99
N GLN A 73 8.81 -59.07 -19.72
CA GLN A 73 10.15 -58.65 -19.39
C GLN A 73 10.07 -57.78 -18.12
N LYS A 74 10.64 -58.24 -16.99
CA LYS A 74 10.61 -57.57 -15.66
C LYS A 74 10.97 -56.08 -15.74
N ASN A 75 11.88 -55.72 -16.64
CA ASN A 75 12.30 -54.37 -16.99
C ASN A 75 11.20 -53.48 -17.61
N LYS A 76 10.08 -54.02 -18.07
CA LYS A 76 8.91 -53.26 -18.57
C LYS A 76 7.88 -52.93 -17.48
N LEU A 77 7.99 -53.59 -16.31
CA LEU A 77 7.11 -53.35 -15.14
C LEU A 77 7.58 -52.16 -14.30
N PHE A 78 8.85 -51.77 -14.44
CA PHE A 78 9.52 -50.77 -13.64
C PHE A 78 9.96 -49.61 -14.51
N SER A 79 9.44 -48.42 -14.24
CA SER A 79 9.99 -47.20 -14.81
C SER A 79 11.11 -46.68 -13.90
N PRO A 80 12.25 -46.23 -14.46
CA PRO A 80 13.27 -45.57 -13.66
C PRO A 80 12.65 -44.35 -12.97
N LEU A 81 13.06 -44.08 -11.72
CA LEU A 81 12.70 -42.80 -11.10
C LEU A 81 13.22 -41.65 -11.96
N PRO A 82 12.48 -40.53 -12.00
CA PRO A 82 12.96 -39.31 -12.64
C PRO A 82 14.35 -38.94 -12.10
N THR A 83 15.28 -38.66 -13.01
CA THR A 83 16.59 -38.12 -12.63
C THR A 83 16.45 -36.72 -12.04
N PRO A 84 17.41 -36.25 -11.22
CA PRO A 84 17.39 -34.88 -10.69
C PRO A 84 17.27 -33.81 -11.78
N ASP A 85 17.90 -34.03 -12.94
CA ASP A 85 17.78 -33.14 -14.10
C ASP A 85 16.37 -33.13 -14.72
N GLU A 86 15.65 -34.25 -14.70
CA GLU A 86 14.26 -34.33 -15.14
C GLU A 86 13.32 -33.63 -14.15
N ILE A 87 13.56 -33.79 -12.86
CA ILE A 87 12.82 -33.08 -11.80
C ILE A 87 13.08 -31.57 -11.91
N ASN A 88 14.33 -31.16 -12.12
CA ASN A 88 14.66 -29.75 -12.28
C ASN A 88 14.01 -29.16 -13.54
N ARG A 89 14.03 -29.89 -14.67
CA ARG A 89 13.31 -29.49 -15.89
C ARG A 89 11.81 -29.38 -15.67
N TYR A 90 11.22 -30.31 -14.91
CA TYR A 90 9.81 -30.22 -14.51
C TYR A 90 9.55 -28.95 -13.71
N LEU A 91 10.32 -28.66 -12.66
CA LEU A 91 10.18 -27.46 -11.84
C LEU A 91 10.28 -26.15 -12.65
N HIS A 92 11.16 -26.09 -13.64
CA HIS A 92 11.26 -24.93 -14.55
C HIS A 92 10.04 -24.79 -15.48
N GLY A 93 9.31 -25.88 -15.73
CA GLY A 93 8.10 -25.91 -16.54
C GLY A 93 6.79 -25.88 -15.75
N ILE A 94 6.83 -25.82 -14.40
CA ILE A 94 5.61 -25.74 -13.60
C ILE A 94 4.93 -24.39 -13.83
N ASN A 95 3.66 -24.45 -14.20
CA ASN A 95 2.77 -23.30 -14.07
C ASN A 95 2.50 -23.10 -12.58
N LEU A 96 3.22 -22.16 -11.97
CA LEU A 96 3.00 -21.81 -10.56
C LEU A 96 1.55 -21.41 -10.36
N VAL A 97 0.87 -22.07 -9.42
CA VAL A 97 -0.49 -21.70 -9.05
C VAL A 97 -0.39 -20.65 -7.95
N PHE A 98 -0.61 -19.40 -8.36
CA PHE A 98 -0.84 -18.31 -7.43
C PHE A 98 -2.22 -18.52 -6.81
N GLN A 99 -2.31 -18.46 -5.48
CA GLN A 99 -3.57 -18.67 -4.78
C GLN A 99 -4.57 -17.57 -5.20
N LYS A 100 -5.49 -17.93 -6.11
CA LYS A 100 -6.58 -17.07 -6.56
C LYS A 100 -7.71 -17.19 -5.56
N GLU A 101 -7.88 -16.18 -4.72
CA GLU A 101 -9.18 -15.67 -4.26
C GLU A 101 -8.92 -14.60 -3.20
N GLN A 102 -9.23 -13.34 -3.52
CA GLN A 102 -9.37 -12.21 -2.57
C GLN A 102 -8.12 -11.74 -1.77
N ASP A 103 -7.02 -12.52 -1.75
CA ASP A 103 -5.84 -12.34 -0.89
C ASP A 103 -4.51 -12.25 -1.67
N LEU A 104 -4.48 -11.73 -2.91
CA LEU A 104 -3.22 -11.12 -3.39
C LEU A 104 -3.02 -9.89 -2.50
N PRO A 105 -2.04 -9.86 -1.58
CA PRO A 105 -1.89 -8.70 -0.74
C PRO A 105 -1.43 -7.58 -1.63
N LEU A 106 -2.29 -6.57 -1.79
CA LEU A 106 -1.88 -5.30 -2.35
C LEU A 106 -0.58 -4.88 -1.66
N MET A 107 0.43 -4.55 -2.45
CA MET A 107 1.66 -4.01 -1.89
C MET A 107 1.36 -2.60 -1.39
N ILE A 108 1.46 -2.42 -0.07
CA ILE A 108 1.04 -1.19 0.63
C ILE A 108 2.25 -0.62 1.38
N GLU A 109 2.38 0.70 1.39
CA GLU A 109 3.43 1.38 2.16
C GLU A 109 3.34 1.07 3.66
N GLY A 110 4.46 0.63 4.24
CA GLY A 110 4.57 0.47 5.70
C GLY A 110 3.87 -0.76 6.29
N VAL A 111 3.35 -1.66 5.45
CA VAL A 111 2.75 -2.93 5.85
C VAL A 111 3.56 -4.06 5.20
N GLU A 112 3.82 -5.14 5.95
CA GLU A 112 4.46 -6.33 5.38
C GLU A 112 3.61 -6.93 4.26
N HIS A 113 4.23 -7.17 3.12
CA HIS A 113 3.61 -7.81 1.97
C HIS A 113 3.90 -9.32 2.00
N LYS A 114 2.87 -10.14 1.73
CA LYS A 114 2.93 -11.62 1.82
C LYS A 114 2.55 -12.29 0.51
N HIS A 115 3.54 -12.66 -0.29
CA HIS A 115 3.27 -13.31 -1.56
C HIS A 115 3.17 -14.84 -1.40
N PHE A 116 2.04 -15.43 -1.79
CA PHE A 116 1.76 -16.86 -1.68
C PHE A 116 1.89 -17.59 -3.02
N LEU A 117 2.62 -18.70 -3.02
CA LEU A 117 2.79 -19.58 -4.18
C LEU A 117 2.47 -21.02 -3.78
N ILE A 118 1.82 -21.78 -4.67
CA ILE A 118 1.64 -23.22 -4.51
C ILE A 118 2.42 -23.92 -5.63
N VAL A 119 3.25 -24.88 -5.24
CA VAL A 119 3.99 -25.75 -6.16
C VAL A 119 3.60 -27.20 -5.86
N GLU A 120 2.95 -27.83 -6.83
CA GLU A 120 2.48 -29.20 -6.73
C GLU A 120 3.64 -30.20 -6.81
N GLY A 121 3.47 -31.37 -6.20
CA GLY A 121 4.42 -32.48 -6.28
C GLY A 121 5.67 -32.34 -5.40
N ILE A 122 5.82 -31.27 -4.62
CA ILE A 122 6.89 -31.15 -3.62
C ILE A 122 6.55 -32.03 -2.40
N PRO A 123 7.42 -33.00 -2.04
CA PRO A 123 7.22 -33.85 -0.87
C PRO A 123 7.22 -33.05 0.45
N GLU A 124 6.49 -33.54 1.46
CA GLU A 124 6.41 -32.89 2.78
C GLU A 124 7.79 -32.72 3.44
N ASN A 125 8.72 -33.65 3.22
CA ASN A 125 10.09 -33.57 3.76
C ASN A 125 10.99 -32.54 3.06
N MET A 126 10.52 -31.92 1.97
CA MET A 126 11.20 -30.86 1.24
C MET A 126 10.48 -29.52 1.43
N THR A 127 10.11 -29.20 2.67
CA THR A 127 9.39 -27.97 3.01
C THR A 127 10.22 -27.12 3.97
N ASP A 128 9.99 -27.27 5.27
CA ASP A 128 10.61 -26.48 6.33
C ASP A 128 12.13 -26.47 6.21
N ASN A 129 12.69 -25.25 6.18
CA ASN A 129 14.13 -24.99 6.12
C ASN A 129 14.86 -25.60 4.90
N PHE A 130 14.16 -26.16 3.90
CA PHE A 130 14.78 -26.78 2.73
C PHE A 130 15.15 -25.77 1.63
N TRP A 131 14.44 -24.65 1.58
CA TRP A 131 14.52 -23.68 0.48
C TRP A 131 15.17 -22.36 0.91
N VAL A 132 15.76 -21.65 -0.06
CA VAL A 132 16.24 -20.27 0.05
C VAL A 132 15.68 -19.43 -1.09
N ILE A 133 15.52 -18.14 -0.81
CA ILE A 133 15.21 -17.13 -1.82
C ILE A 133 16.52 -16.43 -2.24
N GLU A 134 16.72 -16.29 -3.54
CA GLU A 134 17.89 -15.64 -4.13
C GLU A 134 17.49 -14.81 -5.35
N ASN A 135 18.44 -14.01 -5.87
CA ASN A 135 18.24 -13.17 -7.07
C ASN A 135 16.99 -12.26 -6.99
N VAL A 136 16.68 -11.75 -5.80
CA VAL A 136 15.54 -10.84 -5.61
C VAL A 136 15.82 -9.53 -6.34
N ARG A 137 14.90 -9.15 -7.23
CA ARG A 137 14.98 -7.90 -7.99
C ARG A 137 15.07 -6.71 -7.04
N PRO A 138 16.08 -5.83 -7.18
CA PRO A 138 16.19 -4.64 -6.35
C PRO A 138 15.06 -3.65 -6.67
N GLY A 139 14.73 -2.79 -5.70
CA GLY A 139 13.75 -1.71 -5.88
C GLY A 139 12.31 -2.08 -5.56
N VAL A 140 12.02 -3.34 -5.17
CA VAL A 140 10.67 -3.79 -4.78
C VAL A 140 10.52 -3.82 -3.26
N TYR A 141 11.40 -4.57 -2.59
CA TYR A 141 11.42 -4.73 -1.14
C TYR A 141 12.55 -3.90 -0.51
N ASP A 142 12.34 -3.51 0.74
CA ASP A 142 13.36 -2.95 1.62
C ASP A 142 14.18 -4.11 2.23
N GLY A 143 15.29 -4.45 1.58
CA GLY A 143 16.13 -5.60 1.95
C GLY A 143 15.69 -6.92 1.33
N LEU A 144 16.24 -8.02 1.84
CA LEU A 144 15.92 -9.37 1.39
C LEU A 144 14.62 -9.86 2.05
N PRO A 145 13.57 -10.22 1.29
CA PRO A 145 12.37 -10.82 1.85
C PRO A 145 12.68 -12.21 2.43
N SER A 146 11.88 -12.61 3.41
CA SER A 146 11.92 -13.94 4.02
C SER A 146 11.11 -14.96 3.20
N LEU A 147 11.47 -16.23 3.32
CA LEU A 147 10.79 -17.36 2.69
C LEU A 147 10.37 -18.37 3.76
N ALA A 148 9.09 -18.74 3.77
CA ALA A 148 8.57 -19.89 4.49
C ALA A 148 7.99 -20.89 3.49
N ALA A 149 8.12 -22.18 3.77
CA ALA A 149 7.67 -23.28 2.92
C ALA A 149 6.95 -24.31 3.80
N GLN A 150 5.71 -24.65 3.48
CA GLN A 150 4.87 -25.54 4.29
C GLN A 150 4.20 -26.60 3.41
N PRO A 151 3.92 -27.80 3.94
CA PRO A 151 3.11 -28.79 3.24
C PRO A 151 1.76 -28.20 2.81
N PHE A 152 1.35 -28.49 1.59
CA PHE A 152 0.05 -28.13 1.04
C PHE A 152 -0.67 -29.38 0.57
N GLN A 153 -1.93 -29.52 0.96
CA GLN A 153 -2.80 -30.58 0.47
C GLN A 153 -4.17 -29.98 0.19
N ASP A 154 -4.63 -30.14 -1.04
CA ASP A 154 -5.99 -29.80 -1.43
C ASP A 154 -6.89 -31.03 -1.24
N ASN A 155 -7.86 -30.89 -0.33
CA ASN A 155 -8.79 -31.95 0.04
C ASN A 155 -9.71 -32.37 -1.11
N ASP A 156 -9.98 -31.46 -2.05
CA ASP A 156 -10.94 -31.71 -3.13
C ASP A 156 -10.27 -32.33 -4.36
N SER A 157 -9.04 -31.90 -4.69
CA SER A 157 -8.32 -32.34 -5.88
C SER A 157 -7.31 -33.48 -5.63
N ARG A 158 -7.08 -33.88 -4.37
CA ARG A 158 -6.01 -34.81 -3.94
C ARG A 158 -4.61 -34.37 -4.38
N VAL A 159 -4.42 -33.10 -4.71
CA VAL A 159 -3.13 -32.53 -5.06
C VAL A 159 -2.37 -32.23 -3.78
N SER A 160 -1.15 -32.76 -3.67
CA SER A 160 -0.20 -32.46 -2.60
C SER A 160 1.01 -31.70 -3.15
N GLY A 161 1.57 -30.80 -2.35
CA GLY A 161 2.74 -30.03 -2.73
C GLY A 161 3.26 -29.17 -1.57
N CYS A 162 3.83 -28.03 -1.92
CA CYS A 162 4.36 -27.06 -0.97
C CYS A 162 3.78 -25.67 -1.24
N ARG A 163 3.33 -25.02 -0.16
CA ARG A 163 2.95 -23.61 -0.14
C ARG A 163 4.14 -22.77 0.31
N PHE A 164 4.58 -21.87 -0.55
CA PHE A 164 5.59 -20.87 -0.22
C PHE A 164 4.92 -19.56 0.18
N THR A 165 5.45 -18.93 1.23
CA THR A 165 5.07 -17.59 1.67
C THR A 165 6.31 -16.71 1.67
N ILE A 166 6.33 -15.71 0.80
CA ILE A 166 7.40 -14.72 0.71
C ILE A 166 6.93 -13.48 1.46
N SER A 167 7.59 -13.14 2.57
CA SER A 167 7.21 -11.98 3.39
C SER A 167 8.31 -10.92 3.37
N GLY A 168 7.95 -9.69 3.00
CA GLY A 168 8.91 -8.60 2.92
C GLY A 168 8.25 -7.22 3.05
N ARG A 169 9.01 -6.25 3.56
CA ARG A 169 8.56 -4.86 3.64
C ARG A 169 8.69 -4.20 2.27
N PRO A 170 7.63 -3.60 1.70
CA PRO A 170 7.72 -2.86 0.46
C PRO A 170 8.65 -1.66 0.57
N LEU A 171 9.42 -1.39 -0.48
CA LEU A 171 10.31 -0.24 -0.52
C LEU A 171 9.50 1.06 -0.54
N GLY A 172 9.63 1.87 0.51
CA GLY A 172 8.84 3.10 0.69
C GLY A 172 8.99 4.11 -0.46
N ALA A 173 10.13 4.10 -1.17
CA ALA A 173 10.35 4.97 -2.33
C ALA A 173 9.29 4.79 -3.44
N ASN A 174 8.70 3.59 -3.56
CA ASN A 174 7.65 3.30 -4.54
C ASN A 174 6.31 3.97 -4.22
N PHE A 175 6.13 4.51 -3.01
CA PHE A 175 4.86 5.06 -2.53
C PHE A 175 4.93 6.57 -2.22
N ARG A 176 6.08 7.20 -2.50
CA ARG A 176 6.32 8.63 -2.26
C ARG A 176 5.91 9.49 -3.45
N GLY A 177 5.74 10.79 -3.20
CA GLY A 177 5.44 11.78 -4.23
C GLY A 177 3.95 11.85 -4.62
N PRO A 178 3.60 12.60 -5.67
CA PRO A 178 2.22 12.73 -6.16
C PRO A 178 1.61 11.37 -6.55
N VAL A 179 0.29 11.23 -6.43
CA VAL A 179 -0.42 9.96 -6.68
C VAL A 179 -0.21 9.47 -8.12
N GLU A 180 -0.11 10.40 -9.08
CA GLU A 180 0.06 10.11 -10.50
C GLU A 180 1.42 9.49 -10.82
N ASN A 181 2.42 9.71 -9.97
CA ASN A 181 3.77 9.20 -10.14
C ASN A 181 4.00 7.86 -9.43
N ARG A 182 3.03 7.37 -8.66
CA ARG A 182 3.15 6.10 -7.94
C ARG A 182 2.78 4.96 -8.88
N PRO A 183 3.63 3.93 -9.03
CA PRO A 183 3.33 2.78 -9.87
C PRO A 183 2.11 2.05 -9.32
N SER A 184 1.12 1.74 -10.16
CA SER A 184 -0.04 0.91 -9.80
C SER A 184 0.30 -0.58 -9.68
N LYS A 185 1.46 -0.97 -10.22
CA LYS A 185 1.95 -2.35 -10.22
C LYS A 185 3.47 -2.37 -10.14
N LEU A 186 4.00 -3.39 -9.48
CA LEU A 186 5.43 -3.64 -9.38
C LEU A 186 5.73 -5.06 -9.84
N ASN A 187 6.75 -5.19 -10.68
CA ASN A 187 7.23 -6.50 -11.09
C ASN A 187 8.19 -7.05 -10.03
N VAL A 188 7.80 -8.17 -9.43
CA VAL A 188 8.52 -8.91 -8.41
C VAL A 188 9.14 -10.13 -9.07
N ARG A 189 10.48 -10.18 -9.06
CA ARG A 189 11.24 -11.29 -9.61
C ARG A 189 12.23 -11.83 -8.58
N TYR A 190 12.27 -13.15 -8.42
CA TYR A 190 13.20 -13.85 -7.54
C TYR A 190 13.28 -15.33 -7.93
N ARG A 191 14.29 -16.01 -7.41
CA ARG A 191 14.48 -17.46 -7.55
C ARG A 191 14.31 -18.14 -6.21
N ILE A 192 13.60 -19.27 -6.18
CA ILE A 192 13.59 -20.18 -5.04
C ILE A 192 14.48 -21.36 -5.39
N ARG A 193 15.43 -21.69 -4.50
CA ARG A 193 16.39 -22.78 -4.69
C ARG A 193 16.51 -23.63 -3.42
N SER A 194 16.73 -24.92 -3.60
CA SER A 194 17.11 -25.83 -2.52
C SER A 194 18.41 -25.39 -1.83
N LYS A 195 18.50 -25.51 -0.51
CA LYS A 195 19.71 -25.16 0.26
C LYS A 195 20.87 -26.07 -0.04
N GLU A 196 20.57 -27.35 -0.15
CA GLU A 196 21.51 -28.43 -0.40
C GLU A 196 21.16 -29.11 -1.73
N PRO A 197 22.16 -29.66 -2.44
CA PRO A 197 21.91 -30.36 -3.69
C PRO A 197 21.14 -31.66 -3.44
N VAL A 198 20.13 -31.92 -4.26
CA VAL A 198 19.41 -33.20 -4.30
C VAL A 198 20.08 -34.06 -5.34
N ASP A 199 20.85 -35.05 -4.89
CA ASP A 199 21.59 -35.97 -5.77
C ASP A 199 22.50 -35.23 -6.77
N GLY A 200 23.24 -34.23 -6.26
CA GLY A 200 24.21 -33.45 -7.02
C GLY A 200 23.65 -32.22 -7.76
N VAL A 201 22.32 -32.04 -7.79
CA VAL A 201 21.67 -30.92 -8.51
C VAL A 201 20.88 -30.04 -7.54
N PHE A 202 21.04 -28.72 -7.67
CA PHE A 202 20.16 -27.79 -6.98
C PHE A 202 18.84 -27.66 -7.72
N LEU A 203 17.76 -28.03 -7.05
CA LEU A 203 16.41 -27.76 -7.52
C LEU A 203 16.13 -26.26 -7.41
N SER A 204 15.59 -25.67 -8.46
CA SER A 204 15.19 -24.26 -8.48
C SER A 204 14.02 -24.00 -9.41
N PHE A 205 13.31 -22.90 -9.14
CA PHE A 205 12.33 -22.33 -10.05
C PHE A 205 12.34 -20.80 -9.92
N ASP A 206 12.08 -20.14 -11.04
CA ASP A 206 12.09 -18.68 -11.17
C ASP A 206 10.68 -18.13 -11.09
N ILE A 207 10.51 -17.03 -10.35
CA ILE A 207 9.26 -16.31 -10.17
C ILE A 207 9.42 -14.95 -10.83
N ASP A 208 8.47 -14.59 -11.69
CA ASP A 208 8.37 -13.28 -12.32
C ASP A 208 6.89 -12.89 -12.39
N GLU A 209 6.44 -12.05 -11.45
CA GLU A 209 5.03 -11.67 -11.33
C GLU A 209 4.85 -10.17 -11.15
N GLU A 210 3.77 -9.66 -11.71
CA GLU A 210 3.33 -8.28 -11.54
C GLU A 210 2.31 -8.15 -10.40
N ILE A 211 2.74 -7.57 -9.28
CA ILE A 211 1.93 -7.40 -8.08
C ILE A 211 1.27 -6.03 -8.07
N GLN A 212 -0.03 -5.98 -7.76
CA GLN A 212 -0.77 -4.73 -7.61
C GLN A 212 -0.28 -3.96 -6.38
N THR A 213 -0.15 -2.65 -6.50
CA THR A 213 0.17 -1.76 -5.38
C THR A 213 -1.06 -0.94 -4.98
N SER A 214 -1.01 -0.32 -3.81
CA SER A 214 -1.99 0.68 -3.40
C SER A 214 -1.35 2.03 -3.17
N SER A 215 -1.93 3.08 -3.76
CA SER A 215 -1.56 4.47 -3.52
C SER A 215 -2.08 5.03 -2.19
N HIS A 216 -2.81 4.24 -1.40
CA HIS A 216 -3.44 4.70 -0.16
C HIS A 216 -2.41 4.92 0.97
N PRO A 217 -2.66 5.87 1.90
CA PRO A 217 -3.76 6.82 1.87
C PRO A 217 -3.59 7.88 0.78
N ILE A 218 -4.70 8.39 0.25
CA ILE A 218 -4.73 9.52 -0.68
C ILE A 218 -5.24 10.73 0.10
N ALA A 219 -4.57 11.87 -0.05
CA ALA A 219 -4.95 13.12 0.61
C ALA A 219 -5.27 14.16 -0.45
N HIS A 220 -6.36 14.90 -0.26
CA HIS A 220 -6.74 16.02 -1.12
C HIS A 220 -7.28 17.17 -0.28
N ILE A 221 -6.99 18.40 -0.71
CA ILE A 221 -7.52 19.60 -0.06
C ILE A 221 -8.90 19.90 -0.65
N SER A 222 -9.92 19.97 0.20
CA SER A 222 -11.25 20.43 -0.15
C SER A 222 -11.35 21.96 -0.12
N GLU A 223 -12.51 22.50 -0.52
CA GLU A 223 -12.74 23.94 -0.45
C GLU A 223 -12.50 24.50 0.95
N GLY A 224 -11.86 25.68 1.00
CA GLY A 224 -11.59 26.40 2.22
C GLY A 224 -12.33 27.73 2.29
N SER A 225 -12.38 28.28 3.49
CA SER A 225 -13.00 29.57 3.80
C SER A 225 -11.99 30.54 4.38
N PHE A 226 -12.07 31.78 3.92
CA PHE A 226 -11.35 32.91 4.50
C PHE A 226 -12.02 33.41 5.78
N ASP A 227 -11.22 33.84 6.73
CA ASP A 227 -11.64 34.46 7.98
C ASP A 227 -10.60 35.49 8.46
N LEU A 228 -10.98 36.36 9.40
CA LEU A 228 -10.08 37.34 10.01
C LEU A 228 -9.88 37.03 11.49
N SER A 229 -8.63 36.89 11.91
CA SER A 229 -8.28 36.77 13.33
C SER A 229 -7.92 38.13 13.90
N LYS A 230 -8.70 38.62 14.87
CA LYS A 230 -8.36 39.85 15.59
C LYS A 230 -7.05 39.66 16.37
N LYS A 231 -6.10 40.58 16.16
CA LYS A 231 -4.85 40.72 16.92
C LYS A 231 -4.91 41.98 17.78
N ASP A 232 -3.75 42.46 18.23
CA ASP A 232 -3.67 43.65 19.06
C ASP A 232 -4.22 44.89 18.34
N GLY A 233 -5.06 45.65 19.04
CA GLY A 233 -5.74 46.82 18.49
C GLY A 233 -6.78 46.47 17.41
N TRP A 234 -6.72 47.20 16.29
CA TRP A 234 -7.57 47.03 15.10
C TRP A 234 -6.83 46.32 13.95
N ASN A 235 -5.81 45.54 14.29
CA ASN A 235 -5.07 44.71 13.35
C ASN A 235 -5.67 43.30 13.28
N PHE A 236 -5.68 42.73 12.08
CA PHE A 236 -6.21 41.41 11.80
C PHE A 236 -5.19 40.58 11.04
N ALA A 237 -5.00 39.33 11.44
CA ALA A 237 -4.30 38.35 10.63
C ALA A 237 -5.30 37.64 9.72
N PHE A 238 -4.84 37.27 8.53
CA PHE A 238 -5.65 36.49 7.60
C PHE A 238 -5.65 35.04 8.04
N GLN A 239 -6.84 34.47 8.19
CA GLN A 239 -7.02 33.06 8.45
C GLN A 239 -7.64 32.37 7.25
N TRP A 240 -7.18 31.14 7.01
CA TRP A 240 -7.76 30.27 6.01
C TRP A 240 -7.99 28.89 6.61
N LYS A 241 -9.26 28.46 6.61
CA LYS A 241 -9.71 27.18 7.16
C LYS A 241 -10.08 26.26 6.01
N PHE A 242 -9.52 25.07 5.95
CA PHE A 242 -9.82 24.08 4.91
C PHE A 242 -9.78 22.68 5.47
N ALA A 243 -10.36 21.73 4.75
CA ALA A 243 -10.26 20.31 5.07
C ALA A 243 -9.24 19.63 4.15
N ILE A 244 -8.52 18.65 4.71
CA ILE A 244 -7.83 17.61 3.95
C ILE A 244 -8.62 16.32 4.10
N ASP A 245 -9.30 15.92 3.03
CA ASP A 245 -10.03 14.67 2.96
C ASP A 245 -9.07 13.51 2.66
N ILE A 246 -9.29 12.39 3.36
CA ILE A 246 -8.42 11.22 3.32
C ILE A 246 -9.18 10.00 2.81
N GLU A 247 -8.68 9.39 1.73
CA GLU A 247 -9.10 8.07 1.27
C GLU A 247 -8.08 7.03 1.75
N ASP A 248 -8.47 6.14 2.67
CA ASP A 248 -7.56 5.23 3.38
C ASP A 248 -7.96 3.74 3.30
N ARG A 249 -8.84 3.38 2.34
CA ARG A 249 -9.48 2.06 2.22
C ARG A 249 -8.54 0.87 2.44
N TYR A 250 -7.37 0.89 1.80
CA TYR A 250 -6.38 -0.20 1.87
C TYR A 250 -5.29 0.05 2.91
N ASN A 251 -5.10 1.28 3.34
CA ASN A 251 -4.02 1.68 4.24
C ASN A 251 -4.57 2.68 5.29
N PRO A 252 -5.21 2.17 6.36
CA PRO A 252 -6.02 2.99 7.26
C PRO A 252 -5.16 3.97 8.05
N VAL A 253 -5.63 5.22 8.15
CA VAL A 253 -4.94 6.28 8.89
C VAL A 253 -5.40 6.29 10.36
N ASN A 254 -4.47 6.60 11.25
CA ASN A 254 -4.75 6.87 12.65
C ASN A 254 -5.19 8.33 12.82
N PHE A 255 -6.49 8.58 13.00
CA PHE A 255 -7.03 9.93 13.22
C PHE A 255 -6.96 10.38 14.69
N ASP A 256 -6.58 9.50 15.61
CA ASP A 256 -6.39 9.85 17.02
C ASP A 256 -5.07 10.60 17.24
N VAL A 257 -4.17 10.56 16.26
CA VAL A 257 -2.88 11.27 16.26
C VAL A 257 -2.98 12.49 15.36
N GLN A 258 -2.63 13.65 15.91
CA GLN A 258 -2.55 14.88 15.13
C GLN A 258 -1.44 14.75 14.07
N PRO A 259 -1.74 14.93 12.78
CA PRO A 259 -0.76 14.75 11.73
C PRO A 259 0.27 15.88 11.77
N TYR A 260 1.53 15.54 11.51
CA TYR A 260 2.55 16.54 11.26
C TYR A 260 2.38 17.11 9.84
N ILE A 261 2.53 18.43 9.71
CA ILE A 261 2.48 19.12 8.42
C ILE A 261 3.86 19.71 8.13
N GLY A 262 4.49 19.21 7.08
CA GLY A 262 5.80 19.63 6.60
C GLY A 262 5.72 20.46 5.33
N ASN A 263 6.84 21.08 4.94
CA ASN A 263 7.03 21.76 3.65
C ASN A 263 5.90 22.74 3.26
N LEU A 264 5.31 23.41 4.26
CA LEU A 264 4.26 24.40 4.06
C LEU A 264 4.83 25.61 3.31
N LEU A 265 4.28 25.87 2.13
CA LEU A 265 4.66 26.99 1.28
C LEU A 265 3.40 27.62 0.69
N VAL A 266 3.23 28.93 0.89
CA VAL A 266 2.16 29.72 0.29
C VAL A 266 2.79 30.84 -0.53
N ARG A 267 2.66 30.77 -1.85
CA ARG A 267 3.33 31.74 -2.73
C ARG A 267 2.51 32.12 -3.96
N ARG A 268 2.70 33.35 -4.38
CA ARG A 268 2.33 33.86 -5.71
C ARG A 268 3.60 33.92 -6.57
N SER A 269 3.47 34.24 -7.86
CA SER A 269 4.61 34.34 -8.79
C SER A 269 5.67 35.37 -8.38
N ASP A 270 5.28 36.39 -7.62
CA ASP A 270 6.09 37.55 -7.26
C ASP A 270 6.36 37.68 -5.75
N LYS A 271 5.64 36.93 -4.90
CA LYS A 271 5.74 37.07 -3.43
C LYS A 271 5.40 35.77 -2.70
N GLU A 272 6.14 35.48 -1.64
CA GLU A 272 5.80 34.46 -0.64
C GLU A 272 5.00 35.07 0.51
N LEU A 273 4.02 34.34 1.01
CA LEU A 273 3.20 34.73 2.15
C LEU A 273 3.60 33.90 3.38
N ASN A 274 4.16 34.57 4.39
CA ASN A 274 4.53 33.93 5.65
C ASN A 274 3.27 33.52 6.42
N VAL A 275 3.01 32.22 6.49
CA VAL A 275 1.89 31.64 7.22
C VAL A 275 2.38 30.66 8.27
N ARG A 276 1.54 30.40 9.28
CA ARG A 276 1.73 29.34 10.27
C ARG A 276 0.44 28.54 10.42
N ILE A 277 0.57 27.30 10.86
CA ILE A 277 -0.56 26.46 11.24
C ILE A 277 -0.93 26.82 12.68
N VAL A 278 -2.16 27.25 12.90
CA VAL A 278 -2.65 27.58 14.25
C VAL A 278 -3.52 26.49 14.85
N ASN A 279 -4.13 25.66 14.01
CA ASN A 279 -5.00 24.58 14.47
C ASN A 279 -5.05 23.43 13.46
N VAL A 280 -5.12 22.20 13.96
CA VAL A 280 -5.40 20.98 13.18
C VAL A 280 -6.37 20.12 13.97
N GLU A 281 -7.59 19.94 13.46
CA GLU A 281 -8.65 19.18 14.11
C GLU A 281 -9.01 17.93 13.29
N PRO A 282 -8.91 16.71 13.85
CA PRO A 282 -9.34 15.50 13.18
C PRO A 282 -10.87 15.33 13.23
N ASP A 283 -11.47 14.88 12.13
CA ASP A 283 -12.86 14.44 12.01
C ASP A 283 -12.88 12.99 11.51
N LEU A 284 -12.87 12.05 12.46
CA LEU A 284 -12.85 10.60 12.19
C LEU A 284 -14.10 10.15 11.42
N ALA A 285 -15.27 10.74 11.71
CA ALA A 285 -16.54 10.35 11.11
C ALA A 285 -16.53 10.62 9.60
N ARG A 286 -15.86 11.70 9.18
CA ARG A 286 -15.74 12.09 7.77
C ARG A 286 -14.38 11.82 7.16
N LYS A 287 -13.45 11.21 7.91
CA LYS A 287 -12.08 10.89 7.49
C LYS A 287 -11.33 12.10 6.93
N ARG A 288 -11.27 13.18 7.70
CA ARG A 288 -10.60 14.42 7.29
C ARG A 288 -9.92 15.15 8.43
N PHE A 289 -8.98 16.03 8.08
CA PHE A 289 -8.34 16.95 9.00
C PHE A 289 -8.68 18.39 8.62
N TYR A 290 -9.24 19.14 9.55
CA TYR A 290 -9.44 20.58 9.38
C TYR A 290 -8.16 21.31 9.75
N ILE A 291 -7.61 22.10 8.83
CA ILE A 291 -6.41 22.88 9.03
C ILE A 291 -6.77 24.36 9.00
N THR A 292 -6.28 25.10 9.99
CA THR A 292 -6.34 26.56 10.00
C THR A 292 -4.94 27.12 9.82
N LEU A 293 -4.75 27.85 8.71
CA LEU A 293 -3.57 28.67 8.46
C LEU A 293 -3.84 30.10 8.90
N GLU A 294 -2.80 30.77 9.39
CA GLU A 294 -2.84 32.18 9.76
C GLU A 294 -1.58 32.89 9.25
N THR A 295 -1.73 34.10 8.71
CA THR A 295 -0.58 34.94 8.37
C THR A 295 0.19 35.34 9.63
N GLN A 296 1.52 35.38 9.54
CA GLN A 296 2.34 35.90 10.63
C GLN A 296 2.25 37.44 10.72
N GLU A 297 2.03 38.09 9.58
CA GLU A 297 1.75 39.52 9.49
C GLU A 297 0.27 39.80 9.83
N SER A 298 0.03 40.98 10.41
CA SER A 298 -1.31 41.50 10.70
C SER A 298 -1.50 42.86 10.06
N PHE A 299 -2.72 43.14 9.58
CA PHE A 299 -3.04 44.34 8.82
C PHE A 299 -4.20 45.11 9.47
N PRO A 300 -4.16 46.46 9.49
CA PRO A 300 -5.30 47.26 9.93
C PRO A 300 -6.53 47.00 9.06
N LEU A 301 -7.72 46.92 9.67
CA LEU A 301 -8.96 46.62 8.95
C LEU A 301 -9.20 47.52 7.72
N GLY A 302 -8.92 48.83 7.84
CA GLY A 302 -9.10 49.79 6.74
C GLY A 302 -8.21 49.56 5.51
N ARG A 303 -7.10 48.81 5.67
CA ARG A 303 -6.18 48.48 4.57
C ARG A 303 -6.54 47.20 3.83
N ILE A 304 -7.45 46.38 4.38
CA ILE A 304 -7.86 45.11 3.79
C ILE A 304 -8.87 45.40 2.68
N ASP A 305 -8.55 45.00 1.45
CA ASP A 305 -9.45 45.13 0.30
C ASP A 305 -10.11 43.79 -0.05
N ASN A 306 -11.31 43.57 0.48
CA ASN A 306 -12.10 42.36 0.20
C ASN A 306 -12.71 42.34 -1.22
N GLY A 307 -12.65 43.45 -1.97
CA GLY A 307 -13.10 43.48 -3.37
C GLY A 307 -12.08 42.85 -4.32
N ASN A 308 -10.80 42.82 -3.93
CA ASN A 308 -9.72 42.30 -4.75
C ASN A 308 -9.03 41.10 -4.08
N MET A 309 -9.45 39.89 -4.46
CA MET A 309 -8.92 38.65 -3.91
C MET A 309 -7.75 38.13 -4.75
N LEU A 310 -6.58 38.03 -4.12
CA LEU A 310 -5.34 37.54 -4.71
C LEU A 310 -5.20 36.04 -4.51
N SER A 311 -4.83 35.32 -5.57
CA SER A 311 -4.62 33.86 -5.52
C SER A 311 -3.17 33.52 -5.18
N TYR A 312 -2.99 32.60 -4.24
CA TYR A 312 -1.72 32.05 -3.80
C TYR A 312 -1.72 30.53 -3.96
N ASN A 313 -0.64 29.97 -4.50
CA ASN A 313 -0.43 28.53 -4.55
C ASN A 313 -0.02 28.05 -3.16
N LEU A 314 -0.80 27.11 -2.60
CA LEU A 314 -0.48 26.36 -1.41
C LEU A 314 0.15 25.03 -1.80
N SER A 315 1.25 24.69 -1.15
CA SER A 315 1.87 23.36 -1.16
C SER A 315 2.19 22.98 0.28
N LEU A 316 1.89 21.75 0.68
CA LEU A 316 2.29 21.19 1.97
C LEU A 316 2.40 19.68 1.88
N ASP A 317 3.11 19.07 2.82
CA ASP A 317 3.16 17.62 3.01
C ASP A 317 2.42 17.25 4.29
N ILE A 318 1.41 16.39 4.19
CA ILE A 318 0.73 15.81 5.36
C ILE A 318 1.35 14.46 5.69
N HIS A 319 1.75 14.29 6.96
CA HIS A 319 2.33 13.06 7.51
C HIS A 319 1.24 12.28 8.23
N LEU A 320 0.85 11.16 7.64
CA LEU A 320 -0.27 10.33 8.08
C LEU A 320 0.25 9.06 8.73
N GLU A 321 0.04 8.91 10.03
CA GLU A 321 0.38 7.68 10.74
C GLU A 321 -0.63 6.57 10.38
N ASN A 322 -0.12 5.38 10.11
CA ASN A 322 -0.95 4.21 9.86
C ASN A 322 -1.60 3.72 11.18
N ARG A 323 -2.83 3.22 11.10
CA ARG A 323 -3.53 2.66 12.26
C ARG A 323 -3.06 1.25 12.65
N ARG A 324 -2.59 0.48 11.68
CA ARG A 324 -2.12 -0.91 11.84
C ARG A 324 -0.62 -1.01 12.13
N SER A 325 0.14 0.01 11.77
CA SER A 325 1.59 0.07 11.98
C SER A 325 2.00 1.48 12.38
N SER A 326 3.10 1.65 13.10
CA SER A 326 3.63 2.98 13.44
C SER A 326 4.35 3.66 12.26
N VAL A 327 4.04 3.28 11.02
CA VAL A 327 4.69 3.82 9.83
C VAL A 327 3.92 5.06 9.37
N THR A 328 4.66 6.12 9.08
CA THR A 328 4.10 7.38 8.59
C THR A 328 4.22 7.48 7.07
N SER A 329 3.07 7.67 6.43
CA SER A 329 2.95 7.96 5.01
C SER A 329 2.98 9.47 4.76
N VAL A 330 3.87 9.95 3.89
CA VAL A 330 3.95 11.37 3.52
C VAL A 330 3.16 11.62 2.24
N ARG A 331 2.24 12.57 2.27
CA ARG A 331 1.37 12.91 1.12
C ARG A 331 1.50 14.39 0.76
N PRO A 332 2.10 14.72 -0.40
CA PRO A 332 2.11 16.09 -0.89
C PRO A 332 0.72 16.48 -1.37
N VAL A 333 0.24 17.65 -0.96
CA VAL A 333 -1.03 18.22 -1.41
C VAL A 333 -0.83 19.66 -1.87
N LYS A 334 -1.63 20.05 -2.86
CA LYS A 334 -1.57 21.38 -3.47
C LYS A 334 -2.98 21.95 -3.59
N SER A 335 -3.11 23.26 -3.41
CA SER A 335 -4.38 23.98 -3.60
C SER A 335 -4.11 25.46 -3.90
N ILE A 336 -5.18 26.23 -4.10
CA ILE A 336 -5.14 27.67 -4.31
C ILE A 336 -5.88 28.34 -3.15
N LEU A 337 -5.19 29.25 -2.46
CA LEU A 337 -5.75 30.11 -1.42
C LEU A 337 -6.09 31.47 -2.00
N LYS A 338 -7.15 32.10 -1.50
CA LYS A 338 -7.51 33.46 -1.89
C LYS A 338 -7.45 34.37 -0.67
N PHE A 339 -6.57 35.36 -0.70
CA PHE A 339 -6.46 36.37 0.34
C PHE A 339 -6.78 37.75 -0.22
N PRO A 340 -7.41 38.64 0.56
CA PRO A 340 -7.67 40.01 0.11
C PRO A 340 -6.36 40.77 -0.12
N ALA A 341 -6.37 41.70 -1.07
CA ALA A 341 -5.25 42.59 -1.31
C ALA A 341 -5.07 43.57 -0.15
N ILE A 342 -3.83 44.01 0.07
CA ILE A 342 -3.50 45.05 1.04
C ILE A 342 -3.32 46.36 0.30
N LYS A 343 -4.10 47.38 0.66
CA LYS A 343 -3.95 48.72 0.13
C LYS A 343 -2.57 49.29 0.52
N PRO A 344 -1.88 49.98 -0.40
CA PRO A 344 -0.63 50.65 -0.09
C PRO A 344 -0.88 51.67 1.03
N GLU A 345 0.15 51.87 1.84
CA GLU A 345 0.11 52.87 2.90
C GLU A 345 0.09 54.25 2.22
N VAL A 346 -0.93 55.06 2.51
CA VAL A 346 -0.95 56.45 2.04
C VAL A 346 0.15 57.14 2.81
N GLN A 347 1.30 57.39 2.17
CA GLN A 347 2.27 58.30 2.72
C GLN A 347 1.59 59.67 2.76
N GLU A 348 1.29 60.17 3.96
CA GLU A 348 1.02 61.59 4.18
C GLU A 348 2.33 62.35 3.96
N SER A 349 2.81 62.40 2.72
CA SER A 349 3.85 63.32 2.32
C SER A 349 3.20 64.69 2.13
N GLU A 350 3.42 65.57 3.11
CA GLU A 350 3.46 67.03 2.94
C GLU A 350 2.20 67.71 2.38
N GLN A 351 1.09 67.67 3.12
CA GLN A 351 0.05 68.73 3.06
C GLN A 351 0.16 69.71 4.24
N ALA A 352 1.32 69.77 4.87
CA ALA A 352 1.72 70.85 5.78
C ALA A 352 2.79 71.76 5.13
N ALA A 353 2.72 71.98 3.82
CA ALA A 353 3.37 73.13 3.22
C ALA A 353 2.52 74.36 3.55
N GLU A 354 2.96 75.05 4.61
CA GLU A 354 2.51 76.34 5.07
C GLU A 354 1.88 77.23 3.98
N VAL A 355 0.62 77.61 4.19
CA VAL A 355 0.07 78.84 3.62
C VAL A 355 0.74 80.01 4.38
N GLN A 356 1.99 80.31 4.05
CA GLN A 356 2.63 81.58 4.42
C GLN A 356 2.15 82.64 3.42
N GLN A 357 1.07 83.35 3.76
CA GLN A 357 0.79 84.66 3.18
C GLN A 357 1.84 85.66 3.70
N PRO A 358 2.56 86.41 2.85
CA PRO A 358 3.40 87.48 3.33
C PRO A 358 2.53 88.69 3.69
N LEU A 359 2.52 89.06 4.97
CA LEU A 359 2.12 90.38 5.46
C LEU A 359 3.09 91.45 4.90
N PRO A 360 2.61 92.62 4.45
CA PRO A 360 3.49 93.71 4.03
C PRO A 360 4.11 94.42 5.26
N PRO A 361 5.34 94.93 5.16
CA PRO A 361 6.01 95.58 6.29
C PRO A 361 5.51 97.02 6.48
N LEU A 362 5.09 97.34 7.71
CA LEU A 362 4.98 98.69 8.23
C LEU A 362 6.34 99.10 8.84
N SER A 363 7.04 100.02 8.18
CA SER A 363 8.16 100.78 8.74
C SER A 363 7.79 102.27 8.67
N GLY A 364 7.66 102.91 9.82
CA GLY A 364 7.35 104.34 9.92
C GLY A 364 8.57 105.24 9.87
N HIS A 365 8.41 106.39 9.22
CA HIS A 365 8.95 107.73 9.52
C HIS A 365 8.27 108.65 8.48
N GLY A 366 7.41 109.58 8.87
CA GLY A 366 7.77 110.76 9.64
C GLY A 366 7.98 111.92 8.67
N GLN A 367 6.91 112.41 8.05
CA GLN A 367 6.90 113.71 7.37
C GLN A 367 5.63 114.47 7.75
N GLU A 368 5.87 115.66 8.26
CA GLU A 368 4.92 116.69 8.65
C GLU A 368 3.99 117.04 7.48
N MET A 369 2.69 117.20 7.76
CA MET A 369 2.02 118.46 7.42
C MET A 369 0.70 118.62 8.17
N GLU A 370 0.49 119.87 8.53
CA GLU A 370 -0.63 120.50 9.20
C GLU A 370 -2.01 120.11 8.66
N GLY A 371 -3.04 120.24 9.51
CA GLY A 371 -4.35 120.65 8.99
C GLY A 371 -5.58 119.99 9.62
N GLN A 372 -6.07 120.67 10.65
CA GLN A 372 -7.51 120.94 10.85
C GLN A 372 -8.44 119.88 11.46
N ALA A 373 -9.39 120.43 12.21
CA ALA A 373 -10.22 119.84 13.26
C ALA A 373 -11.54 119.23 12.70
N PRO A 374 -12.41 118.65 13.56
CA PRO A 374 -13.28 117.52 13.22
C PRO A 374 -14.67 117.92 12.70
N GLY A 375 -15.24 117.07 11.84
CA GLY A 375 -16.66 117.08 11.48
C GLY A 375 -17.34 115.76 11.85
N LEU A 376 -18.22 115.81 12.85
CA LEU A 376 -19.35 114.89 13.08
C LEU A 376 -20.50 115.27 12.09
N PRO A 377 -21.63 114.54 12.02
CA PRO A 377 -21.83 113.15 11.56
C PRO A 377 -22.99 113.00 10.53
N SER A 378 -23.12 111.81 9.92
CA SER A 378 -24.39 111.19 9.40
C SER A 378 -25.09 111.87 8.19
N PRO A 379 -25.78 111.12 7.27
CA PRO A 379 -27.04 110.44 7.62
C PRO A 379 -27.38 109.12 6.89
N THR A 380 -28.16 108.30 7.62
CA THR A 380 -29.32 107.48 7.21
C THR A 380 -29.28 106.66 5.92
N ASP A 381 -29.38 105.34 6.09
CA ASP A 381 -30.08 104.45 5.17
C ASP A 381 -31.56 104.87 5.05
N GLY A 382 -32.02 104.90 3.80
CA GLY A 382 -33.38 105.19 3.41
C GLY A 382 -34.30 103.99 3.57
N ASN A 383 -35.52 104.29 3.98
CA ASN A 383 -36.70 103.46 3.84
C ASN A 383 -37.16 103.43 2.38
N GLU A 384 -37.63 102.25 1.99
CA GLU A 384 -38.83 101.95 1.18
C GLU A 384 -38.85 102.21 -0.34
N GLU A 385 -39.29 101.12 -1.01
CA GLU A 385 -39.84 100.90 -2.36
C GLU A 385 -38.92 100.82 -3.59
#